data_AF-A0A2X3GYP1-F1
#
_entry.id   AF-A0A2X3GYP1-F1
#
_cell.length_a   1.000
_cell.length_b   1.000
_cell.length_c   1.000
_cell.angle_alpha   90.00
_cell.angle_beta   90.00
_cell.angle_gamma   90.00
#
_symmetry.space_group_name_H-M   'P 1'
#
loop_
_entity.id
_entity.type
_entity.pdbx_description
1 polymer ?
#
loop_
_entity_poly.entity_id
_entity_poly.type
_entity_poly.pdbx_seq_one_letter_code
_entity_poly.pdbx_strand_id
1 'polypeptide(L)'
;MYARLFLILLALFSLDAKAQTIQESVAFAIIGEPKYAAGFSHFDYVNPRAPKGGTLTLAAIGTFDNFNRYALRGNPAVRTEALYDTLFTTSDDEPGSYYPLIAERARYAEDYSWMEIALNPRARFHDGTPITARDVAFTFNKFMTEGVPQFRLFYKGTTVKAIAPLTVRIDLGQPGKENMLSLLSLPVMPEAFWRQHKLSDPLSKPPLASGPYRISAWRMGQYITYSRVADYWAADLPVNRGRWNFDTLRYDYYLDDNVAFEAFKAGAVDRREETVAKNWATRYVGRNFSRGYIIKDEHTNTSAQDTQWLAFNIQRPIFADRRVRQAITLAFDFEWMNKALFYSAYQRANSYFQNTEYAARSLPDAAELALLTPMKKELPPGALQPGLPAAGLPRRWLRPRQLTQSRRPAQCGGLDGEEPAPGHRRHRQAAAL
;
A
#
# COMPACT_ATOMS: atom_id res chain seq x y z
N MET A 1 33.50 -47.19 -38.82
CA MET A 1 32.50 -47.36 -37.73
C MET A 1 32.51 -46.19 -36.74
N TYR A 2 33.68 -45.70 -36.32
CA TYR A 2 33.82 -44.58 -35.37
C TYR A 2 33.27 -43.22 -35.83
N ALA A 3 33.39 -42.88 -37.12
CA ALA A 3 32.86 -41.61 -37.65
C ALA A 3 31.32 -41.52 -37.63
N ARG A 4 30.61 -42.65 -37.79
CA ARG A 4 29.14 -42.70 -37.68
C ARG A 4 28.65 -42.61 -36.23
N LEU A 5 29.40 -43.18 -35.27
CA LEU A 5 29.10 -43.02 -33.84
C LEU A 5 29.31 -41.58 -33.36
N PHE A 6 30.33 -40.88 -33.88
CA PHE A 6 30.62 -39.50 -33.49
C PHE A 6 29.56 -38.50 -33.99
N LEU A 7 29.01 -38.71 -35.20
CA LEU A 7 27.89 -37.91 -35.73
C LEU A 7 26.58 -38.14 -34.98
N ILE A 8 26.31 -39.35 -34.48
CA ILE A 8 25.14 -39.64 -33.64
C ILE A 8 25.29 -39.02 -32.24
N LEU A 9 26.50 -39.00 -31.68
CA LEU A 9 26.78 -38.33 -30.41
C LEU A 9 26.68 -36.80 -30.51
N LEU A 10 27.12 -36.18 -31.61
CA LEU A 10 26.90 -34.75 -31.85
C LEU A 10 25.41 -34.42 -32.04
N ALA A 11 24.63 -35.29 -32.69
CA ALA A 11 23.19 -35.11 -32.84
C ALA A 11 22.44 -35.25 -31.49
N LEU A 12 22.91 -36.10 -30.58
CA LEU A 12 22.35 -36.27 -29.22
C LEU A 12 22.69 -35.11 -28.26
N PHE A 13 23.76 -34.35 -28.52
CA PHE A 13 24.10 -33.13 -27.77
C PHE A 13 23.48 -31.86 -28.35
N SER A 14 22.78 -31.94 -29.48
CA SER A 14 22.19 -30.78 -30.17
C SER A 14 20.74 -30.47 -29.77
N LEU A 15 20.16 -31.20 -28.80
CA LEU A 15 18.74 -31.18 -28.49
C LEU A 15 18.47 -30.95 -27.01
N ASP A 16 18.80 -29.76 -26.51
CA ASP A 16 18.05 -29.13 -25.40
C ASP A 16 18.39 -27.63 -25.29
N ALA A 17 18.53 -26.94 -26.43
CA ALA A 17 18.33 -25.49 -26.44
C ALA A 17 16.82 -25.25 -26.36
N LYS A 18 16.22 -25.41 -25.17
CA LYS A 18 14.84 -24.97 -24.95
C LYS A 18 14.81 -23.47 -25.18
N ALA A 19 14.24 -23.05 -26.30
CA ALA A 19 13.94 -21.65 -26.54
C ALA A 19 13.08 -21.17 -25.37
N GLN A 20 13.56 -20.15 -24.65
CA GLN A 20 12.81 -19.57 -23.53
C GLN A 20 11.49 -19.03 -24.07
N THR A 21 10.37 -19.51 -23.53
CA THR A 21 9.03 -19.01 -23.92
C THR A 21 8.95 -17.53 -23.57
N ILE A 22 8.57 -16.71 -24.54
CA ILE A 22 8.37 -15.27 -24.37
C ILE A 22 6.87 -15.01 -24.28
N GLN A 23 6.46 -14.37 -23.20
CA GLN A 23 5.11 -13.88 -23.01
C GLN A 23 5.04 -12.39 -23.39
N GLU A 24 3.89 -11.92 -23.84
CA GLU A 24 3.61 -10.51 -24.13
C GLU A 24 2.28 -10.11 -23.51
N SER A 25 2.24 -8.95 -22.86
CA SER A 25 1.05 -8.48 -22.14
C SER A 25 0.97 -6.96 -22.09
N VAL A 26 -0.27 -6.47 -22.04
CA VAL A 26 -0.62 -5.04 -21.97
C VAL A 26 -1.07 -4.67 -20.55
N ALA A 27 -1.63 -5.61 -19.80
CA ALA A 27 -2.06 -5.44 -18.42
C ALA A 27 -1.54 -6.61 -17.58
N PHE A 28 -1.33 -6.37 -16.29
CA PHE A 28 -0.77 -7.35 -15.37
C PHE A 28 -1.54 -7.35 -14.05
N ALA A 29 -1.61 -8.51 -13.40
CA ALA A 29 -2.11 -8.63 -12.04
C ALA A 29 -1.14 -9.51 -11.23
N ILE A 30 -0.88 -9.15 -9.97
CA ILE A 30 -0.04 -9.97 -9.08
C ILE A 30 -0.69 -11.35 -8.91
N ILE A 31 -2.00 -11.36 -8.61
CA ILE A 31 -2.81 -12.56 -8.41
C ILE A 31 -3.96 -12.54 -9.41
N GLY A 32 -4.23 -13.68 -10.05
CA GLY A 32 -5.31 -13.80 -11.03
C GLY A 32 -5.04 -13.02 -12.32
N GLU A 33 -6.14 -12.57 -12.93
CA GLU A 33 -6.17 -11.84 -14.20
C GLU A 33 -6.63 -10.40 -13.96
N PRO A 34 -6.13 -9.41 -14.74
CA PRO A 34 -6.64 -8.04 -14.69
C PRO A 34 -8.14 -7.97 -15.06
N LYS A 35 -8.92 -7.24 -14.27
CA LYS A 35 -10.36 -6.98 -14.49
C LYS A 35 -10.62 -6.28 -15.82
N TYR A 36 -9.79 -5.30 -16.18
CA TYR A 36 -9.98 -4.52 -17.40
C TYR A 36 -9.25 -5.15 -18.58
N ALA A 37 -10.00 -5.63 -19.57
CA ALA A 37 -9.43 -6.20 -20.78
C ALA A 37 -8.65 -5.16 -21.61
N ALA A 38 -7.80 -5.65 -22.51
CA ALA A 38 -7.14 -4.80 -23.50
C ALA A 38 -8.18 -3.98 -24.29
N GLY A 39 -7.97 -2.67 -24.39
CA GLY A 39 -8.89 -1.76 -25.08
C GLY A 39 -10.09 -1.26 -24.26
N PHE A 40 -10.12 -1.49 -22.94
CA PHE A 40 -11.11 -0.85 -22.07
C PHE A 40 -11.11 0.67 -22.23
N SER A 41 -12.25 1.31 -21.97
CA SER A 41 -12.43 2.74 -22.30
C SER A 41 -12.17 3.69 -21.13
N HIS A 42 -12.44 3.23 -19.90
CA HIS A 42 -12.20 3.91 -18.63
C HIS A 42 -12.39 2.92 -17.48
N PHE A 43 -11.92 3.26 -16.28
CA PHE A 43 -12.23 2.47 -15.08
C PHE A 43 -13.73 2.55 -14.70
N ASP A 44 -14.28 1.54 -14.03
CA ASP A 44 -15.71 1.48 -13.68
C ASP A 44 -16.09 2.51 -12.60
N TYR A 45 -15.14 2.88 -11.75
CA TYR A 45 -15.35 3.80 -10.63
C TYR A 45 -15.24 5.28 -11.02
N VAL A 46 -15.15 5.60 -12.31
CA VAL A 46 -15.09 6.98 -12.81
C VAL A 46 -16.30 7.34 -13.64
N ASN A 47 -16.67 8.62 -13.60
CA ASN A 47 -17.59 9.18 -14.59
C ASN A 47 -16.75 9.69 -15.79
N PRO A 48 -16.80 9.06 -16.97
CA PRO A 48 -16.03 9.51 -18.13
C PRO A 48 -16.47 10.89 -18.66
N ARG A 49 -17.67 11.34 -18.28
CA ARG A 49 -18.24 12.65 -18.59
C ARG A 49 -18.13 13.62 -17.40
N ALA A 50 -17.25 13.34 -16.43
CA ALA A 50 -17.01 14.26 -15.33
C ALA A 50 -16.61 15.65 -15.87
N PRO A 51 -17.24 16.74 -15.40
CA PRO A 51 -16.91 18.07 -15.86
C PRO A 51 -15.45 18.40 -15.53
N LYS A 52 -14.79 19.08 -16.46
CA LYS A 52 -13.45 19.62 -16.26
C LYS A 52 -13.56 21.08 -15.82
N GLY A 53 -12.94 21.43 -14.70
CA GLY A 53 -12.98 22.80 -14.22
C GLY A 53 -12.94 22.95 -12.72
N GLY A 54 -12.87 24.20 -12.28
CA GLY A 54 -13.02 24.59 -10.88
C GLY A 54 -11.78 24.33 -10.03
N THR A 55 -11.92 24.69 -8.75
CA THR A 55 -10.88 24.59 -7.74
C THR A 55 -11.32 23.63 -6.65
N LEU A 56 -10.42 22.75 -6.23
CA LEU A 56 -10.55 21.95 -5.02
C LEU A 56 -9.53 22.43 -3.99
N THR A 57 -10.00 22.99 -2.89
CA THR A 57 -9.20 23.43 -1.74
C THR A 57 -9.24 22.37 -0.65
N LEU A 58 -8.07 21.91 -0.23
CA LEU A 58 -7.86 20.86 0.74
C LEU A 58 -6.99 21.38 1.89
N ALA A 59 -7.17 20.80 3.07
CA ALA A 59 -6.26 21.04 4.18
C ALA A 59 -5.08 20.05 4.14
N ALA A 60 -3.89 20.54 4.47
CA ALA A 60 -2.74 19.72 4.83
C ALA A 60 -2.32 20.07 6.27
N ILE A 61 -1.93 19.07 7.07
CA ILE A 61 -1.48 19.28 8.44
C ILE A 61 0.05 19.35 8.48
N GLY A 62 0.59 20.30 9.23
CA GLY A 62 2.03 20.53 9.40
C GLY A 62 2.55 21.65 8.52
N THR A 63 3.67 21.41 7.83
CA THR A 63 4.37 22.39 7.00
C THR A 63 5.05 21.70 5.81
N PHE A 64 5.57 22.50 4.87
CA PHE A 64 6.48 22.04 3.83
C PHE A 64 7.55 23.10 3.55
N ASP A 65 8.75 22.66 3.20
CA ASP A 65 9.90 23.53 2.94
C ASP A 65 10.63 23.19 1.63
N ASN A 66 10.20 22.13 0.92
CA ASN A 66 10.82 21.71 -0.33
C ASN A 66 9.86 20.93 -1.24
N PHE A 67 10.30 20.64 -2.47
CA PHE A 67 9.50 19.94 -3.50
C PHE A 67 9.97 18.52 -3.84
N ASN A 68 10.91 17.96 -3.06
CA ASN A 68 11.48 16.64 -3.32
C ASN A 68 11.04 15.63 -2.27
N ARG A 69 10.09 14.75 -2.63
CA ARG A 69 9.62 13.66 -1.75
C ARG A 69 10.69 12.63 -1.37
N TYR A 70 11.84 12.64 -2.02
CA TYR A 70 12.95 11.71 -1.78
C TYR A 70 14.09 12.33 -0.96
N ALA A 71 13.98 13.62 -0.60
CA ALA A 71 14.98 14.29 0.22
C ALA A 71 15.11 13.61 1.59
N LEU A 72 16.34 13.55 2.11
CA LEU A 72 16.61 12.98 3.44
C LEU A 72 16.30 13.94 4.59
N ARG A 73 16.02 15.20 4.27
CA ARG A 73 15.75 16.28 5.23
C ARG A 73 14.72 17.25 4.68
N GLY A 74 14.06 17.94 5.60
CA GLY A 74 12.96 18.85 5.28
C GLY A 74 11.63 18.11 5.08
N ASN A 75 10.56 18.89 4.94
CA ASN A 75 9.22 18.38 4.71
C ASN A 75 8.82 18.66 3.25
N PRO A 76 8.68 17.63 2.41
CA PRO A 76 8.24 17.83 1.03
C PRO A 76 6.78 18.28 0.99
N ALA A 77 6.42 19.08 0.00
CA ALA A 77 5.03 19.46 -0.22
C ALA A 77 4.15 18.23 -0.51
N VAL A 78 2.91 18.26 -0.04
CA VAL A 78 1.91 17.22 -0.29
C VAL A 78 1.72 17.01 -1.79
N ARG A 79 1.55 15.77 -2.26
CA ARG A 79 1.47 15.38 -3.69
C ARG A 79 2.77 15.44 -4.48
N THR A 80 3.91 15.79 -3.90
CA THR A 80 5.19 15.75 -4.64
C THR A 80 5.57 14.32 -5.07
N GLU A 81 5.00 13.30 -4.44
CA GLU A 81 5.07 11.90 -4.84
C GLU A 81 4.34 11.57 -6.16
N ALA A 82 3.41 12.41 -6.59
CA ALA A 82 2.57 12.21 -7.79
C ALA A 82 2.94 13.15 -8.95
N LEU A 83 4.13 13.76 -8.92
CA LEU A 83 4.62 14.64 -9.99
C LEU A 83 5.00 13.87 -11.26
N TYR A 84 5.44 12.63 -11.11
CA TYR A 84 5.94 11.81 -12.21
C TYR A 84 4.92 10.74 -12.55
N ASP A 85 4.60 10.60 -13.84
CA ASP A 85 3.95 9.41 -14.35
C ASP A 85 4.86 8.18 -14.16
N THR A 86 4.22 7.03 -13.94
CA THR A 86 4.87 5.72 -13.80
C THR A 86 4.82 4.95 -15.14
N LEU A 87 5.56 3.84 -15.23
CA LEU A 87 5.51 2.96 -16.41
C LEU A 87 4.09 2.43 -16.64
N PHE A 88 3.48 1.86 -15.60
CA PHE A 88 2.09 1.45 -15.54
C PHE A 88 1.43 2.07 -14.30
N THR A 89 0.11 2.18 -14.30
CA THR A 89 -0.67 2.68 -13.15
C THR A 89 -1.59 1.58 -12.62
N THR A 90 -1.90 1.64 -11.33
CA THR A 90 -2.79 0.68 -10.67
C THR A 90 -4.25 1.09 -10.78
N SER A 91 -5.16 0.12 -10.72
CA SER A 91 -6.59 0.38 -10.53
C SER A 91 -6.94 0.43 -9.04
N ASP A 92 -7.88 1.31 -8.66
CA ASP A 92 -8.32 1.44 -7.26
C ASP A 92 -9.38 0.40 -6.85
N ASP A 93 -9.94 -0.35 -7.82
CA ASP A 93 -10.95 -1.38 -7.60
C ASP A 93 -10.44 -2.82 -7.81
N GLU A 94 -9.12 -2.99 -7.82
CA GLU A 94 -8.44 -4.28 -7.90
C GLU A 94 -7.18 -4.33 -7.04
N PRO A 95 -6.90 -5.46 -6.37
CA PRO A 95 -5.64 -5.62 -5.64
C PRO A 95 -4.49 -5.90 -6.61
N GLY A 96 -3.55 -4.96 -6.72
CA GLY A 96 -2.26 -5.21 -7.39
C GLY A 96 -2.35 -5.48 -8.89
N SER A 97 -3.14 -4.69 -9.62
CA SER A 97 -3.19 -4.67 -11.09
C SER A 97 -2.37 -3.51 -11.67
N TYR A 98 -1.91 -3.65 -12.91
CA TYR A 98 -1.09 -2.66 -13.62
C TYR A 98 -1.59 -2.47 -15.05
N TYR A 99 -1.91 -1.23 -15.40
CA TYR A 99 -2.43 -0.83 -16.70
C TYR A 99 -1.53 0.20 -17.40
N PRO A 100 -1.51 0.23 -18.75
CA PRO A 100 -0.61 1.10 -19.52
C PRO A 100 -0.68 2.58 -19.10
N LEU A 101 0.48 3.17 -18.84
CA LEU A 101 0.66 4.62 -18.74
C LEU A 101 1.82 5.02 -19.66
N ILE A 102 3.02 5.30 -19.15
CA ILE A 102 4.20 5.58 -20.00
C ILE A 102 4.53 4.38 -20.87
N ALA A 103 4.37 3.16 -20.37
CA ALA A 103 4.52 1.94 -21.11
C ALA A 103 3.22 1.57 -21.84
N GLU A 104 3.33 1.03 -23.05
CA GLU A 104 2.18 0.50 -23.80
C GLU A 104 1.98 -1.01 -23.58
N ARG A 105 3.08 -1.74 -23.41
CA ARG A 105 3.12 -3.20 -23.26
C ARG A 105 4.49 -3.66 -22.79
N ALA A 106 4.56 -4.90 -22.34
CA ALA A 106 5.84 -5.56 -22.09
C ALA A 106 5.85 -7.00 -22.61
N ARG A 107 7.03 -7.45 -23.03
CA ARG A 107 7.34 -8.86 -23.26
C ARG A 107 8.32 -9.35 -22.21
N TYR A 108 8.20 -10.58 -21.76
CA TYR A 108 8.98 -11.10 -20.64
C TYR A 108 9.17 -12.60 -20.75
N ALA A 109 10.19 -13.11 -20.05
CA ALA A 109 10.40 -14.54 -19.97
C ALA A 109 9.35 -15.23 -19.10
N GLU A 110 8.97 -16.46 -19.46
CA GLU A 110 8.07 -17.30 -18.67
C GLU A 110 8.55 -17.52 -17.21
N ASP A 111 9.85 -17.49 -16.96
CA ASP A 111 10.44 -17.60 -15.63
C ASP A 111 10.56 -16.25 -14.88
N TYR A 112 10.11 -15.16 -15.48
CA TYR A 112 10.21 -13.79 -14.94
C TYR A 112 11.64 -13.31 -14.67
N SER A 113 12.65 -13.89 -15.33
CA SER A 113 14.05 -13.47 -15.20
C SER A 113 14.34 -12.12 -15.86
N TRP A 114 13.54 -11.73 -16.86
CA TRP A 114 13.69 -10.46 -17.55
C TRP A 114 12.38 -9.96 -18.14
N MET A 115 12.32 -8.65 -18.39
CA MET A 115 11.22 -7.98 -19.07
C MET A 115 11.73 -6.89 -20.02
N GLU A 116 11.08 -6.73 -21.16
CA GLU A 116 11.28 -5.62 -22.08
C GLU A 116 10.00 -4.82 -22.22
N ILE A 117 10.12 -3.53 -21.97
CA ILE A 117 8.99 -2.59 -21.93
C ILE A 117 9.05 -1.70 -23.17
N ALA A 118 7.96 -1.64 -23.92
CA ALA A 118 7.77 -0.69 -25.01
C ALA A 118 7.11 0.58 -24.46
N LEU A 119 7.75 1.74 -24.69
CA LEU A 119 7.27 3.03 -24.22
C LEU A 119 6.34 3.69 -25.25
N ASN A 120 5.37 4.44 -24.75
CA ASN A 120 4.45 5.23 -25.55
C ASN A 120 5.21 6.37 -26.23
N PRO A 121 5.22 6.46 -27.58
CA PRO A 121 5.93 7.51 -28.31
C PRO A 121 5.35 8.91 -28.06
N ARG A 122 4.15 9.01 -27.47
CA ARG A 122 3.52 10.28 -27.07
C ARG A 122 3.86 10.69 -25.63
N ALA A 123 4.58 9.89 -24.85
CA ALA A 123 4.94 10.24 -23.47
C ALA A 123 5.82 11.49 -23.40
N ARG A 124 5.41 12.52 -22.65
CA ARG A 124 6.10 13.81 -22.56
C ARG A 124 6.22 14.31 -21.12
N PHE A 125 7.30 15.02 -20.83
CA PHE A 125 7.37 15.91 -19.66
C PHE A 125 6.61 17.22 -19.92
N HIS A 126 6.38 18.02 -18.88
CA HIS A 126 5.61 19.28 -18.97
C HIS A 126 6.24 20.36 -19.85
N ASP A 127 7.51 20.23 -20.22
CA ASP A 127 8.21 21.12 -21.16
C ASP A 127 8.11 20.64 -22.62
N GLY A 128 7.40 19.54 -22.88
CA GLY A 128 7.25 18.94 -24.20
C GLY A 128 8.40 18.03 -24.62
N THR A 129 9.40 17.79 -23.76
CA THR A 129 10.48 16.83 -24.06
C THR A 129 9.94 15.39 -24.04
N PRO A 130 10.33 14.53 -25.01
CA PRO A 130 9.98 13.11 -25.02
C PRO A 130 10.52 12.36 -23.80
N ILE A 131 9.65 11.56 -23.16
CA ILE A 131 10.10 10.53 -22.22
C ILE A 131 10.68 9.37 -23.03
N THR A 132 11.90 8.95 -22.68
CA THR A 132 12.64 7.90 -23.40
C THR A 132 13.05 6.75 -22.49
N ALA A 133 13.52 5.66 -23.09
CA ALA A 133 14.07 4.53 -22.33
C ALA A 133 15.28 4.92 -21.47
N ARG A 134 15.98 6.02 -21.82
CA ARG A 134 17.10 6.53 -21.02
C ARG A 134 16.62 7.10 -19.69
N ASP A 135 15.50 7.82 -19.67
CA ASP A 135 14.92 8.38 -18.43
C ASP A 135 14.54 7.27 -17.45
N VAL A 136 14.00 6.15 -17.97
CA VAL A 136 13.64 4.97 -17.16
C VAL A 136 14.88 4.32 -16.56
N ALA A 137 15.89 4.03 -17.39
CA ALA A 137 17.14 3.42 -16.93
C ALA A 137 17.90 4.33 -15.97
N PHE A 138 17.94 5.63 -16.25
CA PHE A 138 18.52 6.64 -15.37
C PHE A 138 17.81 6.66 -14.02
N THR A 139 16.48 6.69 -14.01
CA THR A 139 15.68 6.76 -12.79
C THR A 139 15.95 5.55 -11.89
N PHE A 140 15.88 4.34 -12.44
CA PHE A 140 16.19 3.13 -11.69
C PHE A 140 17.60 3.15 -11.11
N ASN A 141 18.60 3.49 -11.93
CA ASN A 141 20.00 3.55 -11.47
C ASN A 141 20.20 4.61 -10.38
N LYS A 142 19.53 5.76 -10.48
CA LYS A 142 19.59 6.80 -9.45
C LYS A 142 19.02 6.32 -8.11
N PHE A 143 17.94 5.54 -8.11
CA PHE A 143 17.45 4.91 -6.88
C PHE A 143 18.39 3.80 -6.38
N MET A 144 19.05 3.05 -7.27
CA MET A 144 20.03 2.05 -6.87
C MET A 144 21.29 2.66 -6.24
N THR A 145 21.64 3.91 -6.57
CA THR A 145 22.81 4.60 -6.01
C THR A 145 22.47 5.50 -4.82
N GLU A 146 21.41 6.30 -4.95
CA GLU A 146 21.06 7.38 -4.01
C GLU A 146 19.75 7.12 -3.24
N GLY A 147 18.99 6.08 -3.60
CA GLY A 147 17.74 5.73 -2.94
C GLY A 147 17.91 5.09 -1.57
N VAL A 148 16.79 4.90 -0.88
CA VAL A 148 16.77 4.29 0.44
C VAL A 148 17.36 2.86 0.43
N PRO A 149 18.04 2.42 1.51
CA PRO A 149 18.66 1.08 1.57
C PRO A 149 17.71 -0.06 1.19
N GLN A 150 16.43 0.04 1.57
CA GLN A 150 15.40 -0.96 1.29
C GLN A 150 15.21 -1.17 -0.21
N PHE A 151 15.19 -0.10 -1.01
CA PHE A 151 15.07 -0.20 -2.47
C PHE A 151 16.28 -0.94 -3.07
N ARG A 152 17.49 -0.58 -2.61
CA ARG A 152 18.76 -1.16 -3.10
C ARG A 152 18.89 -2.63 -2.76
N LEU A 153 18.44 -3.03 -1.56
CA LEU A 153 18.41 -4.42 -1.13
C LEU A 153 17.37 -5.22 -1.91
N PHE A 154 16.17 -4.68 -2.08
CA PHE A 154 15.08 -5.34 -2.79
C PHE A 154 15.42 -5.61 -4.25
N TYR A 155 16.01 -4.64 -4.95
CA TYR A 155 16.39 -4.77 -6.36
C TYR A 155 17.86 -5.16 -6.60
N LYS A 156 18.52 -5.74 -5.59
CA LYS A 156 19.93 -6.16 -5.71
C LYS A 156 20.12 -7.12 -6.89
N GLY A 157 21.08 -6.80 -7.75
CA GLY A 157 21.41 -7.60 -8.94
C GLY A 157 20.52 -7.32 -10.16
N THR A 158 19.45 -6.54 -10.01
CA THR A 158 18.60 -6.13 -11.14
C THR A 158 19.30 -5.03 -11.94
N THR A 159 19.24 -5.12 -13.28
CA THR A 159 19.76 -4.09 -14.18
C THR A 159 18.67 -3.56 -15.10
N VAL A 160 18.69 -2.27 -15.36
CA VAL A 160 17.74 -1.59 -16.27
C VAL A 160 18.53 -0.82 -17.32
N LYS A 161 18.29 -1.12 -18.59
CA LYS A 161 19.03 -0.57 -19.74
C LYS A 161 18.08 -0.07 -20.81
N ALA A 162 18.45 1.04 -21.45
CA ALA A 162 17.81 1.47 -22.69
C ALA A 162 18.44 0.69 -23.86
N ILE A 163 17.71 -0.27 -24.44
CA ILE A 163 18.19 -1.06 -25.59
C ILE A 163 17.75 -0.49 -26.93
N ALA A 164 16.76 0.40 -26.92
CA ALA A 164 16.37 1.28 -28.03
C ALA A 164 15.73 2.56 -27.48
N PRO A 165 15.50 3.62 -28.27
CA PRO A 165 14.94 4.89 -27.77
C PRO A 165 13.64 4.76 -26.96
N LEU A 166 12.78 3.81 -27.34
CA LEU A 166 11.49 3.52 -26.69
C LEU A 166 11.41 2.07 -26.16
N THR A 167 12.55 1.42 -25.92
CA THR A 167 12.58 0.05 -25.41
C THR A 167 13.55 -0.08 -24.24
N VAL A 168 13.00 -0.43 -23.09
CA VAL A 168 13.73 -0.66 -21.85
C VAL A 168 13.88 -2.16 -21.64
N ARG A 169 15.09 -2.64 -21.35
CA ARG A 169 15.38 -4.00 -20.90
C ARG A 169 15.60 -3.99 -19.40
N ILE A 170 14.91 -4.89 -18.70
CA ILE A 170 15.07 -5.16 -17.28
C ILE A 170 15.52 -6.61 -17.14
N ASP A 171 16.67 -6.84 -16.53
CA ASP A 171 17.14 -8.17 -16.15
C ASP A 171 17.14 -8.26 -14.63
N LEU A 172 16.38 -9.19 -14.05
CA LEU A 172 16.19 -9.29 -12.61
C LEU A 172 17.36 -10.03 -11.94
N GLY A 173 17.76 -9.55 -10.76
CA GLY A 173 18.77 -10.24 -9.95
C GLY A 173 18.25 -11.55 -9.33
N GLN A 174 16.94 -11.65 -9.12
CA GLN A 174 16.22 -12.83 -8.66
C GLN A 174 14.92 -12.95 -9.46
N PRO A 175 14.77 -13.97 -10.33
CA PRO A 175 13.54 -14.17 -11.10
C PRO A 175 12.33 -14.29 -10.17
N GLY A 176 11.23 -13.63 -10.55
CA GLY A 176 9.99 -13.70 -9.78
C GLY A 176 8.94 -12.71 -10.27
N LYS A 177 7.69 -13.18 -10.40
CA LYS A 177 6.56 -12.38 -10.89
C LYS A 177 6.39 -11.08 -10.10
N GLU A 178 6.34 -11.15 -8.78
CA GLU A 178 6.15 -9.99 -7.91
C GLU A 178 7.30 -8.97 -8.04
N ASN A 179 8.55 -9.45 -8.04
CA ASN A 179 9.74 -8.61 -8.24
C ASN A 179 9.70 -7.89 -9.59
N MET A 180 9.25 -8.57 -10.65
CA MET A 180 9.13 -7.99 -11.99
C MET A 180 8.01 -6.95 -12.05
N LEU A 181 6.83 -7.26 -11.50
CA LEU A 181 5.67 -6.39 -11.55
C LEU A 181 5.82 -5.13 -10.67
N SER A 182 6.51 -5.23 -9.54
CA SER A 182 6.76 -4.07 -8.66
C SER A 182 7.57 -2.95 -9.33
N LEU A 183 8.35 -3.25 -10.38
CA LEU A 183 9.04 -2.25 -11.19
C LEU A 183 8.11 -1.45 -12.11
N LEU A 184 6.89 -1.94 -12.37
CA LEU A 184 5.94 -1.26 -13.25
C LEU A 184 5.37 0.03 -12.63
N SER A 185 5.37 0.13 -11.30
CA SER A 185 5.01 1.36 -10.57
C SER A 185 6.17 2.34 -10.39
N LEU A 186 7.34 2.11 -11.01
CA LEU A 186 8.47 3.03 -10.91
C LEU A 186 8.12 4.38 -11.59
N PRO A 187 8.25 5.51 -10.89
CA PRO A 187 8.09 6.83 -11.52
C PRO A 187 9.22 7.06 -12.53
N VAL A 188 8.94 7.77 -13.61
CA VAL A 188 9.95 8.11 -14.62
C VAL A 188 10.34 9.58 -14.47
N MET A 189 11.55 9.80 -13.96
CA MET A 189 12.09 11.14 -13.70
C MET A 189 12.91 11.65 -14.90
N PRO A 190 12.87 12.96 -15.22
CA PRO A 190 13.63 13.52 -16.33
C PRO A 190 15.13 13.47 -16.03
N GLU A 191 15.87 12.72 -16.85
CA GLU A 191 17.31 12.53 -16.69
C GLU A 191 18.07 13.87 -16.69
N ALA A 192 17.70 14.78 -17.60
CA ALA A 192 18.36 16.08 -17.77
C ALA A 192 18.33 16.92 -16.47
N PHE A 193 17.22 16.89 -15.73
CA PHE A 193 17.08 17.60 -14.47
C PHE A 193 17.82 16.87 -13.34
N TRP A 194 17.53 15.59 -13.14
CA TRP A 194 17.99 14.83 -11.98
C TRP A 194 19.45 14.39 -12.04
N ARG A 195 20.09 14.44 -13.21
CA ARG A 195 21.54 14.25 -13.31
C ARG A 195 22.32 15.34 -12.57
N GLN A 196 21.73 16.54 -12.46
CA GLN A 196 22.34 17.70 -11.80
C GLN A 196 21.91 17.86 -10.34
N HIS A 197 21.00 17.02 -9.84
CA HIS A 197 20.43 17.12 -8.50
C HIS A 197 20.57 15.80 -7.75
N LYS A 198 21.04 15.83 -6.50
CA LYS A 198 21.05 14.64 -5.66
C LYS A 198 19.65 14.34 -5.15
N LEU A 199 19.29 13.06 -5.13
CA LEU A 199 17.99 12.60 -4.65
C LEU A 199 17.77 12.95 -3.18
N SER A 200 18.84 12.98 -2.37
CA SER A 200 18.82 13.31 -0.94
C SER A 200 18.57 14.78 -0.63
N ASP A 201 18.73 15.68 -1.61
CA ASP A 201 18.77 17.10 -1.36
C ASP A 201 17.37 17.73 -1.51
N PRO A 202 16.98 18.65 -0.62
CA PRO A 202 15.72 19.38 -0.76
C PRO A 202 15.77 20.29 -2.00
N LEU A 203 14.63 20.39 -2.70
CA LEU A 203 14.47 21.31 -3.84
C LEU A 203 13.74 22.57 -3.41
N SER A 204 14.34 23.75 -3.65
CA SER A 204 13.74 25.06 -3.36
C SER A 204 12.75 25.54 -4.43
N LYS A 205 12.73 24.87 -5.60
CA LYS A 205 11.80 25.12 -6.70
C LYS A 205 11.20 23.79 -7.19
N PRO A 206 9.97 23.78 -7.72
CA PRO A 206 9.37 22.58 -8.29
C PRO A 206 10.25 21.97 -9.39
N PRO A 207 10.45 20.64 -9.42
CA PRO A 207 11.16 19.99 -10.51
C PRO A 207 10.31 19.92 -11.79
N LEU A 208 10.96 19.71 -12.93
CA LEU A 208 10.27 19.30 -14.16
C LEU A 208 9.56 17.96 -13.90
N ALA A 209 8.32 17.83 -14.35
CA ALA A 209 7.43 16.72 -14.03
C ALA A 209 6.71 16.22 -15.31
N SER A 210 5.93 15.14 -15.21
CA SER A 210 5.18 14.57 -16.34
C SER A 210 3.68 14.37 -16.07
N GLY A 211 3.28 14.29 -14.80
CA GLY A 211 1.92 13.94 -14.41
C GLY A 211 0.82 14.95 -14.78
N PRO A 212 -0.45 14.67 -14.43
CA PRO A 212 -1.60 15.46 -14.86
C PRO A 212 -1.69 16.87 -14.28
N TYR A 213 -0.91 17.17 -13.24
CA TYR A 213 -0.84 18.48 -12.59
C TYR A 213 0.61 18.93 -12.44
N ARG A 214 0.82 20.26 -12.49
CA ARG A 214 2.09 20.92 -12.19
C ARG A 214 1.93 21.91 -11.04
N ILE A 215 2.97 22.10 -10.24
CA ILE A 215 2.98 23.12 -9.19
C ILE A 215 3.03 24.50 -9.85
N SER A 216 2.03 25.34 -9.59
CA SER A 216 1.86 26.65 -10.25
C SER A 216 2.01 27.85 -9.31
N ALA A 217 1.72 27.68 -8.02
CA ALA A 217 1.93 28.72 -7.02
C ALA A 217 2.17 28.11 -5.63
N TRP A 218 2.96 28.78 -4.79
CA TRP A 218 3.20 28.33 -3.43
C TRP A 218 3.67 29.46 -2.53
N ARG A 219 3.50 29.24 -1.23
CA ARG A 219 4.16 29.97 -0.15
C ARG A 219 4.57 28.92 0.88
N MET A 220 5.88 28.77 1.08
CA MET A 220 6.45 27.70 1.92
C MET A 220 5.78 27.66 3.30
N GLY A 221 5.41 26.45 3.73
CA GLY A 221 4.71 26.19 4.98
C GLY A 221 3.28 26.74 5.09
N GLN A 222 2.74 27.33 4.03
CA GLN A 222 1.46 28.05 4.08
C GLN A 222 0.46 27.57 3.04
N TYR A 223 0.83 27.52 1.76
CA TYR A 223 -0.01 26.88 0.75
C TYR A 223 0.80 26.39 -0.43
N ILE A 224 0.24 25.42 -1.15
CA ILE A 224 0.71 25.00 -2.47
C ILE A 224 -0.48 24.84 -3.40
N THR A 225 -0.29 25.21 -4.67
CA THR A 225 -1.30 25.15 -5.72
C THR A 225 -0.76 24.37 -6.90
N TYR A 226 -1.56 23.42 -7.34
CA TYR A 226 -1.34 22.59 -8.51
C TYR A 226 -2.34 22.98 -9.58
N SER A 227 -1.87 23.27 -10.78
CA SER A 227 -2.73 23.49 -11.94
C SER A 227 -2.70 22.27 -12.85
N ARG A 228 -3.86 21.87 -13.36
CA ARG A 228 -3.99 20.81 -14.34
C ARG A 228 -3.24 21.19 -15.61
N VAL A 229 -2.49 20.24 -16.15
CA VAL A 229 -1.75 20.45 -17.41
C VAL A 229 -2.73 20.30 -18.56
N ALA A 230 -2.99 21.40 -19.28
CA ALA A 230 -4.02 21.45 -20.32
C ALA A 230 -3.71 20.49 -21.49
N ASP A 231 -2.43 20.35 -21.82
CA ASP A 231 -1.85 19.51 -22.86
C ASP A 231 -1.22 18.23 -22.28
N TYR A 232 -1.74 17.72 -21.16
CA TYR A 232 -1.25 16.49 -20.55
C TYR A 232 -1.30 15.33 -21.56
N TRP A 233 -0.13 14.78 -21.87
CA TRP A 233 0.07 13.83 -22.97
C TRP A 233 -0.81 12.57 -22.87
N ALA A 234 -1.16 12.17 -21.64
CA ALA A 234 -1.94 10.97 -21.33
C ALA A 234 -3.39 11.26 -20.93
N ALA A 235 -3.91 12.47 -21.18
CA ALA A 235 -5.28 12.85 -20.79
C ALA A 235 -6.36 11.92 -21.36
N ASP A 236 -6.17 11.43 -22.59
CA ASP A 236 -7.15 10.58 -23.30
C ASP A 236 -6.95 9.07 -23.11
N LEU A 237 -5.91 8.65 -22.38
CA LEU A 237 -5.71 7.23 -22.09
C LEU A 237 -6.87 6.70 -21.23
N PRO A 238 -7.29 5.43 -21.42
CA PRO A 238 -8.37 4.83 -20.63
C PRO A 238 -8.19 4.99 -19.11
N VAL A 239 -6.95 4.81 -18.62
CA VAL A 239 -6.59 4.94 -17.20
C VAL A 239 -6.78 6.36 -16.62
N ASN A 240 -6.93 7.38 -17.48
CA ASN A 240 -7.04 8.80 -17.11
C ASN A 240 -8.37 9.43 -17.50
N ARG A 241 -9.16 8.79 -18.37
CA ARG A 241 -10.50 9.26 -18.74
C ARG A 241 -11.38 9.34 -17.49
N GLY A 242 -12.10 10.44 -17.30
CA GLY A 242 -12.92 10.68 -16.10
C GLY A 242 -12.15 11.03 -14.81
N ARG A 243 -10.81 11.06 -14.85
CA ARG A 243 -9.94 11.43 -13.71
C ARG A 243 -9.31 12.80 -13.94
N TRP A 244 -8.73 13.37 -12.89
CA TRP A 244 -8.03 14.67 -12.96
C TRP A 244 -8.95 15.78 -13.47
N ASN A 245 -10.03 16.03 -12.74
CA ASN A 245 -11.15 16.85 -13.22
C ASN A 245 -11.00 18.34 -12.88
N PHE A 246 -10.43 18.67 -11.72
CA PHE A 246 -10.26 20.05 -11.28
C PHE A 246 -9.17 20.77 -12.09
N ASP A 247 -9.36 22.05 -12.36
CA ASP A 247 -8.30 22.86 -12.97
C ASP A 247 -7.24 23.23 -11.94
N THR A 248 -7.66 23.42 -10.70
CA THR A 248 -6.79 23.81 -9.59
C THR A 248 -6.99 22.91 -8.39
N LEU A 249 -5.90 22.39 -7.84
CA LEU A 249 -5.87 21.78 -6.51
C LEU A 249 -5.06 22.69 -5.60
N ARG A 250 -5.69 23.23 -4.56
CA ARG A 250 -5.03 24.05 -3.56
C ARG A 250 -4.94 23.26 -2.26
N TYR A 251 -3.77 23.27 -1.64
CA TYR A 251 -3.56 22.75 -0.30
C TYR A 251 -3.15 23.90 0.60
N ASP A 252 -4.00 24.22 1.58
CA ASP A 252 -3.70 25.16 2.65
C ASP A 252 -3.16 24.40 3.86
N TYR A 253 -2.03 24.86 4.38
CA TYR A 253 -1.33 24.20 5.49
C TYR A 253 -1.78 24.78 6.84
N TYR A 254 -2.12 23.89 7.76
CA TYR A 254 -2.54 24.20 9.12
C TYR A 254 -1.62 23.50 10.12
N LEU A 255 -1.31 24.17 11.23
CA LEU A 255 -0.43 23.63 12.26
C LEU A 255 -1.04 22.42 12.99
N ASP A 256 -2.37 22.41 13.12
CA ASP A 256 -3.10 21.32 13.76
C ASP A 256 -4.48 21.09 13.13
N ASP A 257 -5.00 19.90 13.39
CA ASP A 257 -6.24 19.41 12.81
C ASP A 257 -7.49 20.17 13.29
N ASN A 258 -7.49 20.73 14.50
CA ASN A 258 -8.65 21.48 14.98
C ASN A 258 -8.80 22.79 14.21
N VAL A 259 -7.71 23.49 13.91
CA VAL A 259 -7.76 24.70 13.08
C VAL A 259 -8.20 24.37 11.66
N ALA A 260 -7.67 23.30 11.06
CA ALA A 260 -8.11 22.82 9.75
C ALA A 260 -9.61 22.47 9.74
N PHE A 261 -10.10 21.85 10.82
CA PHE A 261 -11.51 21.51 10.97
C PHE A 261 -12.41 22.76 11.09
N GLU A 262 -12.01 23.78 11.86
CA GLU A 262 -12.79 25.02 11.93
C GLU A 262 -12.77 25.78 10.59
N ALA A 263 -11.65 25.75 9.85
CA ALA A 263 -11.58 26.29 8.49
C ALA A 263 -12.52 25.55 7.52
N PHE A 264 -12.59 24.22 7.61
CA PHE A 264 -13.56 23.41 6.87
C PHE A 264 -15.01 23.82 7.20
N LYS A 265 -15.35 23.94 8.49
CA LYS A 265 -16.68 24.38 8.91
C LYS A 265 -17.06 25.77 8.39
N ALA A 266 -16.06 26.65 8.24
CA ALA A 266 -16.23 27.99 7.68
C ALA A 266 -16.39 27.99 6.14
N GLY A 267 -16.12 26.87 5.46
CA GLY A 267 -16.20 26.75 3.99
C GLY A 267 -14.90 27.12 3.27
N ALA A 268 -13.76 27.18 3.98
CA ALA A 268 -12.46 27.44 3.36
C ALA A 268 -11.81 26.17 2.76
N VAL A 269 -12.33 24.99 3.11
CA VAL A 269 -11.85 23.68 2.66
C VAL A 269 -13.04 22.91 2.09
N ASP A 270 -12.88 22.31 0.93
CA ASP A 270 -14.00 21.73 0.16
C ASP A 270 -14.29 20.27 0.53
N ARG A 271 -13.26 19.52 0.94
CA ARG A 271 -13.38 18.12 1.35
C ARG A 271 -12.52 17.84 2.57
N ARG A 272 -13.08 17.09 3.51
CA ARG A 272 -12.38 16.53 4.66
C ARG A 272 -12.77 15.07 4.83
N GLU A 273 -11.78 14.25 5.18
CA GLU A 273 -11.98 12.89 5.66
C GLU A 273 -11.89 12.89 7.19
N GLU A 274 -12.81 12.19 7.85
CA GLU A 274 -12.86 12.11 9.32
C GLU A 274 -12.55 10.69 9.77
N THR A 275 -11.48 10.53 10.55
CA THR A 275 -11.04 9.23 11.06
C THR A 275 -11.30 9.07 12.56
N VAL A 276 -11.78 10.11 13.25
CA VAL A 276 -12.09 10.09 14.68
C VAL A 276 -13.60 10.00 14.89
N ALA A 277 -14.07 8.84 15.33
CA ALA A 277 -15.49 8.57 15.56
C ALA A 277 -16.18 9.61 16.47
N LYS A 278 -15.49 10.07 17.52
CA LYS A 278 -15.99 11.13 18.41
C LYS A 278 -16.26 12.44 17.65
N ASN A 279 -15.33 12.85 16.79
CA ASN A 279 -15.49 14.07 16.01
C ASN A 279 -16.69 13.93 15.06
N TRP A 280 -16.77 12.83 14.32
CA TRP A 280 -17.89 12.53 13.40
C TRP A 280 -19.25 12.65 14.08
N ALA A 281 -19.37 12.07 15.28
CA ALA A 281 -20.61 12.03 16.04
C ALA A 281 -21.01 13.39 16.65
N THR A 282 -20.04 14.24 17.03
CA THR A 282 -20.33 15.39 17.91
C THR A 282 -20.00 16.76 17.32
N ARG A 283 -19.11 16.86 16.33
CA ARG A 283 -18.54 18.15 15.91
C ARG A 283 -19.05 18.67 14.57
N TYR A 284 -19.63 17.83 13.73
CA TYR A 284 -20.13 18.20 12.39
C TYR A 284 -21.52 18.87 12.49
N VAL A 285 -21.56 19.99 13.20
CA VAL A 285 -22.75 20.80 13.48
C VAL A 285 -22.47 22.27 13.18
N GLY A 286 -23.49 23.03 12.82
CA GLY A 286 -23.37 24.46 12.54
C GLY A 286 -24.17 24.93 11.32
N ARG A 287 -24.01 26.20 10.96
CA ARG A 287 -24.79 26.86 9.91
C ARG A 287 -24.61 26.21 8.53
N ASN A 288 -23.37 25.90 8.14
CA ASN A 288 -23.10 25.33 6.82
C ASN A 288 -23.61 23.88 6.68
N PHE A 289 -23.65 23.12 7.78
CA PHE A 289 -24.28 21.79 7.80
C PHE A 289 -25.81 21.88 7.74
N SER A 290 -26.41 22.71 8.61
CA SER A 290 -27.87 22.88 8.65
C SER A 290 -28.48 23.47 7.38
N ARG A 291 -27.71 24.26 6.63
CA ARG A 291 -28.09 24.79 5.31
C ARG A 291 -27.79 23.83 4.15
N GLY A 292 -27.16 22.69 4.40
CA GLY A 292 -26.81 21.71 3.37
C GLY A 292 -25.65 22.11 2.46
N TYR A 293 -24.87 23.13 2.84
CA TYR A 293 -23.66 23.52 2.08
C TYR A 293 -22.50 22.54 2.32
N ILE A 294 -22.45 21.93 3.51
CA ILE A 294 -21.55 20.83 3.81
C ILE A 294 -22.40 19.59 4.08
N ILE A 295 -22.17 18.56 3.28
CA ILE A 295 -22.87 17.28 3.37
C ILE A 295 -21.96 16.28 4.08
N LYS A 296 -22.50 15.61 5.10
CA LYS A 296 -21.88 14.43 5.70
C LYS A 296 -22.21 13.23 4.83
N ASP A 297 -21.18 12.52 4.37
CA ASP A 297 -21.35 11.31 3.59
C ASP A 297 -20.64 10.16 4.31
N GLU A 298 -21.39 9.10 4.63
CA GLU A 298 -20.93 7.94 5.41
C GLU A 298 -21.16 6.68 4.61
N HIS A 299 -20.08 5.92 4.40
CA HIS A 299 -20.12 4.65 3.69
C HIS A 299 -19.49 3.57 4.56
N THR A 300 -20.08 2.37 4.53
CA THR A 300 -19.41 1.19 5.08
C THR A 300 -18.13 0.96 4.29
N ASN A 301 -16.99 0.92 4.98
CA ASN A 301 -15.73 0.62 4.33
C ASN A 301 -15.69 -0.87 3.92
N THR A 302 -15.71 -1.11 2.61
CA THR A 302 -15.59 -2.44 1.99
C THR A 302 -14.23 -2.67 1.34
N SER A 303 -13.32 -1.70 1.39
CA SER A 303 -11.97 -1.84 0.85
C SER A 303 -11.16 -2.79 1.73
N ALA A 304 -10.19 -3.48 1.15
CA ALA A 304 -9.21 -4.28 1.90
C ALA A 304 -8.62 -3.41 3.04
N GLN A 305 -8.61 -3.94 4.27
CA GLN A 305 -8.14 -3.20 5.44
C GLN A 305 -6.95 -3.89 6.09
N ASP A 306 -5.91 -3.10 6.35
CA ASP A 306 -4.94 -3.46 7.38
C ASP A 306 -5.63 -3.45 8.72
N THR A 307 -5.51 -4.56 9.43
CA THR A 307 -6.13 -4.72 10.73
C THR A 307 -5.15 -4.36 11.82
N GLN A 308 -5.63 -3.57 12.79
CA GLN A 308 -4.86 -3.18 13.96
C GLN A 308 -5.08 -4.18 15.08
N TRP A 309 -3.99 -4.63 15.71
CA TRP A 309 -4.02 -5.65 16.75
C TRP A 309 -3.08 -5.31 17.90
N LEU A 310 -3.44 -5.75 19.10
CA LEU A 310 -2.48 -5.83 20.20
C LEU A 310 -1.64 -7.09 20.04
N ALA A 311 -0.34 -6.93 19.83
CA ALA A 311 0.57 -8.05 19.63
C ALA A 311 1.14 -8.55 20.97
N PHE A 312 1.13 -9.88 21.16
CA PHE A 312 1.80 -10.52 22.29
C PHE A 312 3.26 -10.80 21.93
N ASN A 313 4.19 -10.38 22.78
CA ASN A 313 5.58 -10.82 22.67
C ASN A 313 5.71 -12.26 23.21
N ILE A 314 5.62 -13.24 22.31
CA ILE A 314 5.65 -14.68 22.66
C ILE A 314 7.01 -15.18 23.12
N GLN A 315 8.07 -14.37 23.05
CA GLN A 315 9.37 -14.70 23.62
C GLN A 315 9.38 -14.55 25.15
N ARG A 316 8.40 -13.82 25.72
CA ARG A 316 8.25 -13.70 27.17
C ARG A 316 7.52 -14.92 27.72
N PRO A 317 8.00 -15.56 28.81
CA PRO A 317 7.39 -16.77 29.36
C PRO A 317 5.88 -16.66 29.65
N ILE A 318 5.44 -15.49 30.14
CA ILE A 318 4.02 -15.23 30.43
C ILE A 318 3.08 -15.30 29.22
N PHE A 319 3.60 -15.13 28.00
CA PHE A 319 2.83 -15.17 26.76
C PHE A 319 3.16 -16.39 25.89
N ALA A 320 4.01 -17.30 26.36
CA ALA A 320 4.41 -18.49 25.61
C ALA A 320 3.21 -19.43 25.35
N ASP A 321 2.36 -19.63 26.36
CA ASP A 321 1.16 -20.46 26.23
C ASP A 321 0.05 -19.73 25.46
N ARG A 322 -0.39 -20.32 24.34
CA ARG A 322 -1.49 -19.79 23.52
C ARG A 322 -2.81 -19.65 24.27
N ARG A 323 -3.07 -20.48 25.27
CA ARG A 323 -4.31 -20.48 26.05
C ARG A 323 -4.39 -19.22 26.92
N VAL A 324 -3.25 -18.74 27.42
CA VAL A 324 -3.16 -17.46 28.13
C VAL A 324 -3.51 -16.31 27.17
N ARG A 325 -2.92 -16.31 25.97
CA ARG A 325 -3.23 -15.29 24.95
C ARG A 325 -4.71 -15.29 24.56
N GLN A 326 -5.29 -16.47 24.35
CA GLN A 326 -6.72 -16.63 24.08
C GLN A 326 -7.59 -16.09 25.22
N ALA A 327 -7.27 -16.40 26.47
CA ALA A 327 -8.00 -15.90 27.62
C ALA A 327 -7.97 -14.38 27.73
N ILE A 328 -6.81 -13.75 27.48
CA ILE A 328 -6.66 -12.29 27.45
C ILE A 328 -7.50 -11.68 26.32
N THR A 329 -7.46 -12.27 25.12
CA THR A 329 -8.26 -11.79 23.98
C THR A 329 -9.76 -11.85 24.27
N LEU A 330 -10.24 -12.91 24.95
CA LEU A 330 -11.64 -13.03 25.35
C LEU A 330 -12.07 -12.02 26.41
N ALA A 331 -11.12 -11.47 27.18
CA ALA A 331 -11.38 -10.41 28.15
C ALA A 331 -11.51 -9.02 27.51
N PHE A 332 -11.21 -8.87 26.21
CA PHE A 332 -11.30 -7.59 25.50
C PHE A 332 -12.76 -7.29 25.09
N ASP A 333 -13.42 -6.42 25.85
CA ASP A 333 -14.81 -5.98 25.62
C ASP A 333 -14.88 -4.87 24.55
N PHE A 334 -14.75 -5.28 23.29
CA PHE A 334 -14.86 -4.39 22.14
C PHE A 334 -16.25 -3.73 22.07
N GLU A 335 -17.31 -4.47 22.36
CA GLU A 335 -18.68 -3.99 22.22
C GLU A 335 -18.94 -2.85 23.21
N TRP A 336 -18.43 -2.95 24.44
CA TRP A 336 -18.43 -1.84 25.38
C TRP A 336 -17.63 -0.66 24.86
N MET A 337 -16.38 -0.89 24.44
CA MET A 337 -15.48 0.17 24.00
C MET A 337 -16.04 0.93 22.79
N ASN A 338 -16.56 0.19 21.80
CA ASN A 338 -17.18 0.74 20.61
C ASN A 338 -18.40 1.60 20.95
N LYS A 339 -19.25 1.12 21.87
CA LYS A 339 -20.41 1.89 22.35
C LYS A 339 -20.00 3.12 23.18
N ALA A 340 -19.09 2.96 24.13
CA ALA A 340 -18.77 3.96 25.14
C ALA A 340 -17.80 5.04 24.64
N LEU A 341 -16.86 4.68 23.77
CA LEU A 341 -15.78 5.57 23.32
C LEU A 341 -15.92 5.97 21.85
N PHE A 342 -16.49 5.10 21.03
CA PHE A 342 -16.45 5.24 19.57
C PHE A 342 -17.82 5.42 18.91
N TYR A 343 -18.86 5.71 19.70
CA TYR A 343 -20.19 6.02 19.17
C TYR A 343 -20.74 4.92 18.24
N SER A 344 -20.32 3.66 18.47
CA SER A 344 -20.67 2.50 17.65
C SER A 344 -20.22 2.57 16.18
N ALA A 345 -19.22 3.41 15.85
CA ALA A 345 -18.77 3.64 14.48
C ALA A 345 -17.86 2.54 13.92
N TYR A 346 -17.24 1.69 14.76
CA TYR A 346 -16.30 0.66 14.29
C TYR A 346 -16.93 -0.73 14.21
N GLN A 347 -16.31 -1.60 13.42
CA GLN A 347 -16.62 -3.03 13.36
C GLN A 347 -15.47 -3.85 13.95
N ARG A 348 -15.78 -5.01 14.54
CA ARG A 348 -14.75 -5.87 15.13
C ARG A 348 -13.95 -6.54 14.02
N ALA A 349 -12.64 -6.29 13.99
CA ALA A 349 -11.73 -7.05 13.16
C ALA A 349 -11.71 -8.53 13.58
N ASN A 350 -11.91 -9.42 12.61
CA ASN A 350 -11.95 -10.87 12.83
C ASN A 350 -11.09 -11.68 11.85
N SER A 351 -10.38 -11.02 10.93
CA SER A 351 -9.52 -11.63 9.93
C SER A 351 -8.25 -10.79 9.72
N TYR A 352 -7.12 -11.43 9.48
CA TYR A 352 -5.90 -10.76 9.00
C TYR A 352 -6.06 -10.16 7.60
N PHE A 353 -7.04 -10.65 6.84
CA PHE A 353 -7.33 -10.22 5.47
C PHE A 353 -8.71 -9.55 5.37
N GLN A 354 -8.99 -8.64 6.31
CA GLN A 354 -10.29 -7.98 6.46
C GLN A 354 -10.78 -7.37 5.14
N ASN A 355 -12.06 -7.59 4.82
CA ASN A 355 -12.73 -7.14 3.60
C ASN A 355 -12.19 -7.72 2.28
N THR A 356 -11.38 -8.78 2.32
CA THR A 356 -10.91 -9.45 1.10
C THR A 356 -11.52 -10.85 0.97
N GLU A 357 -11.39 -11.44 -0.22
CA GLU A 357 -11.75 -12.84 -0.48
C GLU A 357 -10.86 -13.83 0.29
N TYR A 358 -9.66 -13.41 0.73
CA TYR A 358 -8.73 -14.23 1.51
C TYR A 358 -9.11 -14.36 2.99
N ALA A 359 -10.14 -13.66 3.44
CA ALA A 359 -10.64 -13.83 4.79
C ALA A 359 -11.24 -15.23 4.97
N ALA A 360 -10.73 -16.00 5.93
CA ALA A 360 -11.32 -17.27 6.32
C ALA A 360 -12.71 -17.04 6.96
N ARG A 361 -13.78 -17.23 6.16
CA ARG A 361 -15.18 -17.00 6.57
C ARG A 361 -15.93 -18.29 6.89
N SER A 362 -15.48 -19.40 6.34
CA SER A 362 -16.09 -20.73 6.48
C SER A 362 -15.01 -21.77 6.81
N LEU A 363 -15.43 -23.01 7.00
CA LEU A 363 -14.49 -24.12 7.05
C LEU A 363 -13.76 -24.27 5.71
N PRO A 364 -12.52 -24.78 5.73
CA PRO A 364 -11.76 -25.00 4.51
C PRO A 364 -12.48 -25.91 3.53
N ASP A 365 -12.49 -25.55 2.25
CA ASP A 365 -13.03 -26.38 1.17
C ASP A 365 -12.08 -27.55 0.83
N ALA A 366 -12.43 -28.35 -0.18
CA ALA A 366 -11.62 -29.51 -0.58
C ALA A 366 -10.21 -29.13 -1.07
N ALA A 367 -10.06 -27.99 -1.76
CA ALA A 367 -8.78 -27.51 -2.26
C ALA A 367 -7.93 -26.94 -1.12
N GLU A 368 -8.53 -26.15 -0.24
CA GLU A 368 -7.87 -25.63 0.96
C GLU A 368 -7.46 -26.77 1.91
N LEU A 369 -8.31 -27.77 2.12
CA LEU A 369 -7.97 -28.95 2.92
C LEU A 369 -6.79 -29.73 2.36
N ALA A 370 -6.69 -29.84 1.03
CA ALA A 370 -5.55 -30.50 0.38
C ALA A 370 -4.23 -29.77 0.71
N LEU A 371 -4.26 -28.43 0.79
CA LEU A 371 -3.10 -27.60 1.18
C LEU A 371 -2.81 -27.65 2.69
N LEU A 372 -3.84 -27.68 3.53
CA LEU A 372 -3.71 -27.60 4.99
C LEU A 372 -3.40 -28.94 5.66
N THR A 373 -3.79 -30.07 5.04
CA THR A 373 -3.62 -31.41 5.63
C THR A 373 -2.17 -31.75 5.94
N PRO A 374 -1.17 -31.47 5.06
CA PRO A 374 0.24 -31.65 5.39
C PRO A 374 0.70 -30.86 6.62
N MET A 375 0.09 -29.69 6.87
CA MET A 375 0.44 -28.77 7.96
C MET A 375 -0.35 -29.02 9.25
N LYS A 376 -1.15 -30.10 9.33
CA LYS A 376 -2.08 -30.36 10.44
C LYS A 376 -1.43 -30.30 11.84
N LYS A 377 -0.14 -30.64 11.96
CA LYS A 377 0.60 -30.59 13.24
C LYS A 377 0.94 -29.17 13.69
N GLU A 378 1.03 -28.23 12.75
CA GLU A 378 1.33 -26.81 13.01
C GLU A 378 0.06 -25.99 13.26
N LEU A 379 -1.10 -26.50 12.81
CA LEU A 379 -2.39 -25.85 12.99
C LEU A 379 -2.93 -26.03 14.42
N PRO A 380 -3.66 -25.04 14.96
CA PRO A 380 -4.37 -25.20 16.22
C PRO A 380 -5.34 -26.40 16.18
N PRO A 381 -5.43 -27.22 17.24
CA PRO A 381 -6.52 -28.18 17.40
C PRO A 381 -7.88 -27.52 17.18
N GLY A 382 -8.68 -28.10 16.29
CA GLY A 382 -9.99 -27.57 15.89
C GLY A 382 -9.96 -26.62 14.69
N ALA A 383 -8.81 -26.17 14.19
CA ALA A 383 -8.73 -25.25 13.04
C ALA A 383 -9.31 -25.84 11.75
N LEU A 384 -9.39 -27.17 11.65
CA LEU A 384 -9.97 -27.90 10.51
C LEU A 384 -11.32 -28.55 10.85
N GLN A 385 -11.91 -28.27 12.02
CA GLN A 385 -13.15 -28.89 12.49
C GLN A 385 -14.30 -27.86 12.55
N PRO A 386 -15.54 -28.27 12.25
CA PRO A 386 -16.73 -27.44 12.51
C PRO A 386 -16.82 -27.04 13.97
N GLY A 387 -16.97 -25.74 14.27
CA GLY A 387 -17.44 -25.28 15.58
C GLY A 387 -16.55 -24.33 16.39
N LEU A 388 -15.46 -23.77 15.85
CA LEU A 388 -14.89 -22.56 16.45
C LEU A 388 -15.78 -21.37 16.08
N PRO A 389 -16.42 -20.68 17.03
CA PRO A 389 -17.18 -19.49 16.69
C PRO A 389 -16.23 -18.47 16.09
N ALA A 390 -16.57 -17.95 14.90
CA ALA A 390 -16.06 -16.67 14.43
C ALA A 390 -16.16 -15.69 15.60
N ALA A 391 -15.05 -15.06 15.96
CA ALA A 391 -14.98 -14.20 17.14
C ALA A 391 -16.09 -13.12 17.07
N GLY A 392 -17.14 -13.32 17.87
CA GLY A 392 -18.36 -12.54 17.81
C GLY A 392 -19.48 -13.25 18.59
N LEU A 393 -19.33 -13.38 19.91
CA LEU A 393 -20.44 -13.80 20.76
C LEU A 393 -21.16 -12.56 21.30
N PRO A 394 -22.48 -12.39 21.06
CA PRO A 394 -23.25 -11.35 21.71
C PRO A 394 -23.38 -11.59 23.23
N ARG A 395 -23.33 -10.48 23.98
CA ARG A 395 -23.26 -10.30 25.45
C ARG A 395 -24.20 -11.10 26.38
N ARG A 396 -25.00 -12.07 25.92
CA ARG A 396 -25.96 -12.78 26.80
C ARG A 396 -25.34 -13.90 27.65
N TRP A 397 -24.08 -14.29 27.42
CA TRP A 397 -23.50 -15.52 28.00
C TRP A 397 -22.40 -15.34 29.05
N LEU A 398 -21.95 -14.12 29.35
CA LEU A 398 -20.96 -13.88 30.41
C LEU A 398 -21.67 -13.56 31.75
N ARG A 399 -22.13 -14.60 32.45
CA ARG A 399 -22.39 -14.55 33.91
C ARG A 399 -21.20 -15.16 34.68
N PRO A 400 -21.00 -14.87 35.98
CA PRO A 400 -19.76 -15.11 36.74
C PRO A 400 -19.21 -16.56 36.79
N ARG A 401 -19.89 -17.56 36.23
CA ARG A 401 -19.49 -18.97 36.26
C ARG A 401 -18.27 -19.32 35.38
N GLN A 402 -17.87 -18.47 34.43
CA GLN A 402 -16.67 -18.75 33.61
C GLN A 402 -15.35 -18.26 34.23
N LEU A 403 -15.39 -17.31 35.18
CA LEU A 403 -14.21 -16.95 35.99
C LEU A 403 -13.79 -18.06 36.98
N THR A 404 -14.65 -19.04 37.23
CA THR A 404 -14.32 -20.23 38.02
C THR A 404 -13.69 -21.37 37.20
N GLN A 405 -13.83 -21.39 35.87
CA GLN A 405 -13.15 -22.39 35.03
C GLN A 405 -11.67 -22.05 34.80
N SER A 406 -11.28 -20.79 34.92
CA SER A 406 -9.87 -20.35 34.92
C SER A 406 -9.16 -20.54 36.28
N ARG A 407 -9.84 -21.12 37.29
CA ARG A 407 -9.30 -21.35 38.65
C ARG A 407 -9.15 -22.84 39.03
N ARG A 408 -9.08 -23.78 38.08
CA ARG A 408 -8.62 -25.14 38.41
C ARG A 408 -7.08 -25.18 38.37
N PRO A 409 -6.39 -25.54 39.47
CA PRO A 409 -4.94 -25.56 39.50
C PRO A 409 -4.40 -26.68 38.61
N ALA A 410 -3.34 -26.36 37.86
CA ALA A 410 -2.46 -27.34 37.25
C ALA A 410 -1.78 -28.15 38.37
N GLN A 411 -2.26 -29.36 38.62
CA GLN A 411 -1.47 -30.37 39.32
C GLN A 411 -0.61 -31.12 38.29
N CYS A 412 0.71 -31.03 38.49
CA CYS A 412 1.78 -31.96 38.14
C CYS A 412 3.01 -31.21 37.59
N GLY A 413 4.10 -31.25 38.36
CA GLY A 413 5.43 -30.74 38.00
C GLY A 413 6.15 -30.21 39.24
N GLY A 414 6.60 -31.11 40.12
CA GLY A 414 7.28 -30.76 41.35
C GLY A 414 8.70 -30.26 41.14
N LEU A 415 9.12 -29.35 42.02
CA LEU A 415 10.51 -29.12 42.41
C LEU A 415 10.49 -28.81 43.91
N ASP A 416 10.95 -29.77 44.69
CA ASP A 416 11.35 -29.59 46.09
C ASP A 416 12.58 -28.69 46.15
N GLY A 417 12.64 -27.80 47.15
CA GLY A 417 13.81 -26.94 47.38
C GLY A 417 13.55 -25.84 48.40
N GLU A 418 13.62 -26.22 49.68
CA GLU A 418 14.02 -25.46 50.88
C GLU A 418 13.61 -23.98 51.05
N GLU A 419 12.82 -23.76 52.11
CA GLU A 419 12.60 -22.50 52.80
C GLU A 419 13.86 -22.08 53.60
N PRO A 420 14.08 -20.77 53.84
CA PRO A 420 13.98 -20.36 55.23
C PRO A 420 13.23 -19.03 55.50
N ALA A 421 12.85 -18.95 56.77
CA ALA A 421 11.94 -18.07 57.51
C ALA A 421 12.20 -16.52 57.46
N PRO A 422 11.25 -15.70 57.96
CA PRO A 422 11.08 -14.29 57.61
C PRO A 422 11.76 -13.32 58.56
N GLY A 423 12.22 -12.16 58.05
CA GLY A 423 12.78 -11.11 58.89
C GLY A 423 13.02 -9.77 58.22
N HIS A 424 12.33 -8.75 58.75
CA HIS A 424 12.62 -7.31 58.72
C HIS A 424 12.19 -6.40 57.56
N ARG A 425 11.21 -5.54 57.92
CA ARG A 425 10.93 -4.21 57.38
C ARG A 425 12.20 -3.34 57.30
N ARG A 426 12.32 -2.49 56.27
CA ARG A 426 12.70 -1.06 56.38
C ARG A 426 12.42 -0.28 55.09
N HIS A 427 12.04 0.98 55.30
CA HIS A 427 11.75 2.08 54.36
C HIS A 427 12.87 2.44 53.37
N ARG A 428 12.48 2.96 52.19
CA ARG A 428 12.91 4.25 51.53
C ARG A 428 12.35 4.30 50.09
N GLN A 429 11.45 5.23 49.75
CA GLN A 429 11.69 6.59 49.18
C GLN A 429 12.30 6.64 47.75
N ALA A 430 11.44 7.05 46.82
CA ALA A 430 11.59 7.94 45.65
C ALA A 430 12.96 8.22 44.98
N ALA A 431 12.99 8.09 43.64
CA ALA A 431 13.50 9.03 42.61
C ALA A 431 13.33 8.35 41.23
N ALA A 432 12.51 8.83 40.29
CA ALA A 432 12.78 9.92 39.33
C ALA A 432 14.01 9.65 38.42
N LEU A 433 13.74 9.12 37.23
CA LEU A 433 14.23 9.57 35.91
C LEU A 433 13.28 9.02 34.82
#